data_AF-A0AA41YKC7-F1
#
_entry.id   AF-A0AA41YKC7-F1
#
_cell.length_a   1.000
_cell.length_b   1.000
_cell.length_c   1.000
_cell.angle_alpha   90.00
_cell.angle_beta   90.00
_cell.angle_gamma   90.00
#
_symmetry.space_group_name_H-M   'P 1'
#
loop_
_entity.id
_entity.type
_entity.pdbx_description
1 polymer ?
#
loop_
_entity_poly.entity_id
_entity_poly.type
_entity_poly.pdbx_seq_one_letter_code
_entity_poly.pdbx_strand_id
1 'polypeptide(L)'
;MDDELRRVRDWAQAKLDAGQEPPWAWYQYMKLVEAIDAILAGYQALIPMESLPRLDEHQATRLRLVVSTCSQDTAQSHPGQTPWGPLPT
;
A
#
# COMPACT_ATOMS: atom_id res chain seq x y z
N MET A 1 20.32 9.25 -7.24
CA MET A 1 19.74 8.05 -6.62
C MET A 1 19.58 6.94 -7.65
N ASP A 2 19.07 7.25 -8.84
CA ASP A 2 18.89 6.29 -9.94
C ASP A 2 20.19 5.60 -10.37
N ASP A 3 21.31 6.33 -10.45
CA ASP A 3 22.60 5.75 -10.86
C ASP A 3 23.17 4.76 -9.82
N GLU A 4 22.95 5.03 -8.53
CA GLU A 4 23.31 4.11 -7.45
C GLU A 4 22.49 2.82 -7.54
N LEU A 5 21.18 2.94 -7.75
CA LEU A 5 20.28 1.81 -7.91
C LEU A 5 20.66 0.95 -9.12
N ARG A 6 20.94 1.56 -10.28
CA ARG A 6 21.41 0.84 -11.46
C ARG A 6 22.73 0.11 -11.19
N ARG A 7 23.66 0.75 -10.50
CA ARG A 7 24.93 0.11 -10.13
C ARG A 7 24.74 -1.12 -9.23
N VAL A 8 23.85 -1.03 -8.23
CA VAL A 8 23.55 -2.16 -7.34
C VAL A 8 22.82 -3.28 -8.08
N ARG A 9 21.92 -2.94 -9.02
CA ARG A 9 21.25 -3.90 -9.90
C ARG A 9 22.26 -4.67 -10.75
N ASP A 10 23.15 -3.96 -11.43
CA ASP A 10 24.15 -4.57 -12.32
C ASP A 10 25.11 -5.46 -11.54
N TRP A 11 25.48 -5.04 -10.32
CA TRP A 11 26.27 -5.87 -9.41
C TRP A 11 25.52 -7.16 -9.01
N ALA A 12 24.24 -7.06 -8.64
CA ALA A 12 23.44 -8.22 -8.26
C ALA A 12 23.18 -9.17 -9.45
N GLN A 13 23.01 -8.62 -10.65
CA GLN A 13 22.89 -9.41 -11.87
C GLN A 13 24.20 -10.16 -12.17
N ALA A 14 25.34 -9.50 -12.05
CA ALA A 14 26.64 -10.15 -12.24
C ALA A 14 26.87 -11.30 -11.23
N LYS A 15 26.34 -11.17 -10.00
CA LYS A 15 26.35 -12.24 -8.99
C LYS A 15 25.52 -13.44 -9.43
N LEU A 16 24.32 -13.21 -9.96
CA LEU A 16 23.47 -14.26 -10.51
C LEU A 16 24.12 -14.96 -11.71
N ASP A 17 24.70 -14.19 -12.63
CA ASP A 17 25.33 -14.71 -13.86
C ASP A 17 26.61 -15.51 -13.57
N ALA A 18 27.39 -15.10 -12.56
CA ALA A 18 28.59 -15.81 -12.15
C ALA A 18 28.28 -17.20 -11.56
N GLY A 19 27.10 -17.38 -10.96
CA GLY A 19 26.65 -18.68 -10.42
C GLY A 19 27.50 -19.22 -9.26
N GLN A 20 28.36 -18.39 -8.66
CA GLN A 20 29.22 -18.78 -7.53
C GLN A 20 28.60 -18.47 -6.16
N GLU A 21 27.35 -18.03 -6.16
CA GLU A 21 26.64 -17.64 -4.96
C GLU A 21 26.21 -18.87 -4.15
N PRO A 22 26.24 -18.80 -2.81
CA PRO A 22 25.64 -19.83 -1.99
C PRO A 22 24.15 -20.02 -2.32
N PRO A 23 23.58 -21.22 -2.19
CA PRO A 23 22.17 -21.49 -2.55
C PRO A 23 21.15 -20.57 -1.88
N TRP A 24 21.46 -20.09 -0.66
CA TRP A 24 20.61 -19.16 0.09
C TRP A 24 20.69 -17.71 -0.43
N ALA A 25 21.76 -17.33 -1.12
CA ALA A 25 21.99 -15.97 -1.60
C ALA A 25 21.35 -15.71 -2.96
N TRP A 26 21.17 -16.76 -3.78
CA TRP A 26 20.57 -16.65 -5.12
C TRP A 26 19.21 -15.93 -5.10
N TYR A 27 18.31 -16.37 -4.21
CA TYR A 27 16.98 -15.76 -4.09
C TYR A 27 17.07 -14.30 -3.64
N GLN A 28 18.03 -13.97 -2.76
CA GLN A 28 18.22 -12.59 -2.29
C GLN A 28 18.66 -11.67 -3.42
N TYR A 29 19.60 -12.11 -4.27
CA TYR A 29 20.03 -11.33 -5.43
C TYR A 29 18.91 -11.17 -6.47
N MET A 30 18.15 -12.22 -6.73
CA MET A 30 16.97 -12.15 -7.60
C MET A 30 15.95 -11.12 -7.09
N LYS A 31 15.59 -11.18 -5.81
CA LYS A 31 14.65 -10.23 -5.19
C LYS A 31 15.19 -8.80 -5.18
N LEU A 32 16.50 -8.62 -5.01
CA LEU A 32 17.13 -7.31 -5.06
C LEU A 32 17.00 -6.68 -6.45
N VAL A 33 17.26 -7.46 -7.52
CA VAL A 33 17.09 -6.99 -8.91
C VAL A 33 15.62 -6.60 -9.15
N GLU A 34 14.66 -7.46 -8.79
CA GLU A 34 13.23 -7.17 -8.97
C GLU A 34 12.79 -5.90 -8.23
N ALA A 35 13.26 -5.72 -6.98
CA ALA A 35 12.90 -4.55 -6.18
C ALA A 35 13.46 -3.25 -6.79
N ILE A 36 14.71 -3.28 -7.26
CA ILE A 36 15.33 -2.12 -7.91
C ILE A 36 14.60 -1.79 -9.23
N ASP A 37 14.25 -2.79 -10.02
CA ASP A 37 13.51 -2.60 -11.27
C ASP A 37 12.12 -1.99 -11.02
N ALA A 38 11.42 -2.44 -9.98
CA ALA A 38 10.13 -1.86 -9.58
C ALA A 38 10.27 -0.39 -9.14
N ILE A 39 11.32 -0.04 -8.40
CA ILE A 39 11.58 1.34 -7.96
C ILE A 39 11.89 2.24 -9.16
N LEU A 40 12.79 1.80 -10.06
CA LEU A 40 13.16 2.55 -11.26
C LEU A 40 11.95 2.73 -12.20
N ALA A 41 11.13 1.69 -12.37
CA ALA A 41 9.89 1.78 -13.13
C ALA A 41 8.89 2.76 -12.50
N GLY A 42 8.77 2.76 -11.17
CA GLY A 42 7.95 3.72 -10.43
C GLY A 42 8.38 5.18 -10.67
N TYR A 43 9.69 5.46 -10.69
CA TYR A 43 10.19 6.80 -11.02
C TYR A 43 9.86 7.21 -12.45
N GLN A 44 9.96 6.30 -13.43
CA GLN A 44 9.56 6.59 -14.81
C GLN A 44 8.04 6.78 -14.95
N ALA A 45 7.24 6.09 -14.15
CA ALA A 45 5.78 6.26 -14.13
C ALA A 45 5.35 7.59 -13.48
N LEU A 46 6.19 8.17 -12.63
CA LEU A 46 5.98 9.49 -12.01
C LEU A 46 6.36 10.66 -12.93
N ILE A 47 6.76 10.41 -14.19
CA ILE A 47 6.88 11.47 -15.20
C ILE A 47 5.53 12.20 -15.24
N PRO A 48 5.52 13.53 -15.03
CA PRO A 48 4.31 14.24 -14.71
C PRO A 48 3.21 14.06 -15.76
N MET A 49 2.04 13.71 -15.23
CA MET A 49 0.70 13.73 -15.85
C MET A 49 0.29 15.14 -16.35
N GLU A 50 1.23 16.08 -16.50
CA GLU A 50 1.02 17.41 -17.09
C GLU A 50 1.24 17.40 -18.61
N SER A 51 1.78 16.31 -19.16
CA SER A 51 2.01 16.11 -20.60
C SER A 51 0.95 15.23 -21.28
N LEU A 52 -0.07 14.77 -20.54
CA LEU A 52 -1.26 14.21 -21.15
C LEU A 52 -2.03 15.35 -21.82
N PRO A 53 -2.38 15.26 -23.13
CA PRO A 53 -3.38 16.15 -23.69
C PRO A 53 -4.59 16.00 -22.78
N ARG A 54 -4.99 17.11 -22.16
CA ARG A 54 -6.20 17.24 -21.38
C ARG A 54 -7.32 16.62 -22.22
N LEU A 55 -7.70 15.38 -21.88
CA LEU A 55 -8.85 14.69 -22.45
C LEU A 55 -10.08 15.34 -21.82
N ASP A 56 -10.28 16.61 -22.13
CA ASP A 56 -11.59 17.21 -22.01
C ASP A 56 -12.47 16.57 -23.08
N GLU A 57 -13.71 16.29 -22.67
CA GLU A 57 -14.83 15.82 -23.49
C GLU A 57 -14.96 14.31 -23.74
N HIS A 58 -15.37 13.53 -22.73
CA HIS A 58 -16.75 12.99 -22.73
C HIS A 58 -17.07 12.14 -21.49
N GLN A 59 -18.26 12.41 -20.93
CA GLN A 59 -18.99 11.64 -19.91
C GLN A 59 -18.55 11.82 -18.46
N ALA A 60 -19.05 12.91 -17.89
CA ALA A 60 -19.38 13.02 -16.48
C ALA A 60 -20.47 12.00 -16.09
N THR A 61 -20.11 10.73 -16.02
CA THR A 61 -20.91 9.73 -15.29
C THR A 61 -20.69 10.03 -13.81
N ARG A 62 -21.59 10.81 -13.23
CA ARG A 62 -21.54 11.31 -11.85
C ARG A 62 -21.38 10.16 -10.86
N LEU A 63 -20.14 9.85 -10.47
CA LEU A 63 -19.87 9.04 -9.30
C LEU A 63 -20.20 9.88 -8.07
N ARG A 64 -21.36 9.60 -7.48
CA ARG A 64 -21.78 10.21 -6.21
C ARG A 64 -21.13 9.45 -5.07
N LEU A 65 -20.25 10.13 -4.33
CA LEU A 65 -19.69 9.60 -3.10
C LEU A 65 -20.82 9.36 -2.08
N VAL A 66 -21.04 8.10 -1.70
CA VAL A 66 -21.96 7.72 -0.62
C VAL A 66 -21.14 7.51 0.64
N VAL A 67 -21.34 8.36 1.64
CA VAL A 67 -20.79 8.14 2.98
C VAL A 67 -21.54 6.96 3.59
N SER A 68 -20.84 5.86 3.84
CA SER A 68 -21.37 4.74 4.61
C SER A 68 -21.34 5.12 6.09
N THR A 69 -22.45 5.65 6.61
CA THR A 69 -22.66 5.73 8.06
C THR A 69 -22.89 4.31 8.57
N CYS A 70 -21.87 3.69 9.17
CA CYS A 70 -22.07 2.50 9.97
C CYS A 70 -23.06 2.86 11.07
N SER A 71 -24.25 2.24 11.06
CA SER A 71 -25.27 2.46 12.07
C SER A 71 -24.65 2.10 13.41
N GLN A 72 -24.44 3.11 14.24
CA GLN A 72 -23.92 2.98 15.58
C GLN A 72 -24.80 1.95 16.30
N ASP A 73 -24.19 0.84 16.70
CA ASP A 73 -24.81 -0.19 17.52
C ASP A 73 -25.32 0.48 18.79
N THR A 74 -26.61 0.81 18.81
CA THR A 74 -27.32 1.23 20.02
C THR A 74 -27.41 0.00 20.90
N ALA A 75 -26.34 -0.29 21.65
CA ALA A 75 -26.45 -0.97 22.90
C ALA A 75 -27.41 -0.14 23.76
N GLN A 76 -28.67 -0.56 23.84
CA GLN A 76 -29.68 0.04 24.70
C GLN A 76 -29.14 0.04 26.13
N SER A 77 -28.63 1.19 26.56
CA SER A 77 -28.32 1.42 27.96
C SER A 77 -29.66 1.55 28.68
N HIS A 78 -30.09 0.47 29.33
CA HIS A 78 -31.25 0.46 30.22
C HIS A 78 -31.14 1.63 31.21
N PRO A 79 -32.07 2.60 31.20
CA PRO A 79 -32.13 3.60 32.22
C PRO A 79 -32.89 3.04 33.42
N GLY A 80 -32.20 2.93 34.54
CA GLY A 80 -32.80 3.06 35.87
C GLY A 80 -33.70 1.91 36.33
N GLN A 81 -33.12 1.01 37.13
CA GLN A 81 -33.79 0.55 38.36
C GLN A 81 -32.76 -0.07 39.31
N THR A 82 -32.13 0.79 40.10
CA THR A 82 -31.82 0.43 41.49
C THR A 82 -33.07 0.74 42.32
N PRO A 83 -33.46 -0.18 43.20
CA PRO A 83 -33.52 0.21 44.59
C PRO A 83 -32.87 -0.86 45.45
N TRP A 84 -31.64 -0.56 45.88
CA TRP A 84 -31.13 -1.13 47.12
C TRP A 84 -32.01 -0.60 48.25
N GLY A 85 -32.94 -1.42 48.75
CA GLY A 85 -33.48 -1.29 50.08
C GLY A 85 -32.73 -2.26 51.00
N PRO A 86 -32.24 -1.85 52.18
CA PRO A 86 -31.66 -2.77 53.14
C PRO A 86 -32.75 -3.56 53.87
N LEU A 87 -32.47 -4.81 54.21
CA LEU A 87 -33.24 -5.66 55.13
C LEU A 87 -32.48 -5.74 56.49
N PRO A 88 -33.08 -6.26 57.57
CA PRO A 88 -33.79 -5.56 58.65
C PRO A 88 -32.97 -5.40 59.96
N THR A 89 -33.47 -4.58 60.90
CA THR A 89 -33.52 -4.85 62.37
C THR A 89 -34.57 -3.96 63.01
#